data_AF-A0A971X3W0-F1
#
_entry.id   AF-A0A971X3W0-F1
#
_cell.length_a   1.000
_cell.length_b   1.000
_cell.length_c   1.000
_cell.angle_alpha   90.00
_cell.angle_beta   90.00
_cell.angle_gamma   90.00
#
_symmetry.space_group_name_H-M   'P 1'
#
loop_
_entity.id
_entity.type
_entity.pdbx_description
1 polymer ?
#
loop_
_entity_poly.entity_id
_entity_poly.type
_entity_poly.pdbx_seq_one_letter_code
_entity_poly.pdbx_strand_id
1 'polypeptide(L)'
;MSAAQLLELAQAEGIQLVLEDGRLTWEADHEPPGELLQEIRTHRLEIIKALHEASDSPPQAMEWLEKLAGLLGCSPDYLLVHGFVDRHDLAEQCHIHPRFAARLIRTHPDWRPPH
;
A
#
# COMPACT_ATOMS: atom_id res chain seq x y z
N MET A 1 -3.17 19.24 16.30
CA MET A 1 -1.92 18.70 15.70
C MET A 1 -2.19 18.37 14.25
N SER A 2 -1.16 18.27 13.40
CA SER A 2 -1.31 17.75 12.02
C SER A 2 -0.88 16.28 11.92
N ALA A 3 -1.32 15.58 10.88
CA ALA A 3 -0.93 14.20 10.60
C ALA A 3 0.60 14.01 10.53
N ALA A 4 1.31 14.92 9.87
CA ALA A 4 2.78 14.89 9.76
C ALA A 4 3.46 15.02 11.14
N GLN A 5 2.95 15.91 11.99
CA GLN A 5 3.47 16.05 13.36
C GLN A 5 3.23 14.79 14.20
N LEU A 6 2.10 14.11 14.00
CA LEU A 6 1.81 12.84 14.71
C LEU A 6 2.72 11.70 14.24
N LEU A 7 3.04 11.66 12.94
CA LEU A 7 4.01 10.70 12.39
C LEU A 7 5.41 10.93 12.96
N GLU A 8 5.86 12.19 13.02
CA GLU A 8 7.15 12.54 13.64
C GLU A 8 7.18 12.21 15.13
N LEU A 9 6.09 12.50 15.86
CA LEU A 9 6.02 12.22 17.30
C LEU A 9 6.03 10.72 17.59
N ALA A 10 5.25 9.94 16.83
CA ALA A 10 5.26 8.49 16.93
C ALA A 10 6.66 7.94 16.65
N GLN A 11 7.32 8.42 15.60
CA GLN A 11 8.67 7.99 15.25
C GLN A 11 9.70 8.36 16.33
N ALA A 12 9.56 9.51 16.99
CA ALA A 12 10.39 9.92 18.12
C ALA A 12 10.21 9.01 19.35
N GLU A 13 9.02 8.48 19.55
CA GLU A 13 8.70 7.45 20.57
C GLU A 13 9.13 6.03 20.12
N GLY A 14 9.71 5.87 18.93
CA GLY A 14 10.10 4.56 18.38
C GLY A 14 8.91 3.75 17.84
N ILE A 15 7.81 4.42 17.49
CA ILE A 15 6.60 3.84 16.92
C ILE A 15 6.49 4.24 15.46
N GLN A 16 6.55 3.26 14.57
CA GLN A 16 6.33 3.51 13.16
C GLN A 16 4.87 3.23 12.81
N LEU A 17 4.12 4.28 12.47
CA LEU A 17 2.77 4.11 11.94
C LEU A 17 2.83 3.66 10.48
N VAL A 18 2.14 2.57 10.16
CA VAL A 18 2.12 1.97 8.83
C VAL A 18 0.68 1.70 8.39
N LEU A 19 0.49 1.61 7.08
CA LEU A 19 -0.77 1.20 6.47
C LEU A 19 -0.62 -0.25 6.00
N GLU A 20 -1.37 -1.16 6.62
CA GLU A 20 -1.42 -2.57 6.27
C GLU A 20 -2.86 -2.91 5.88
N ASP A 21 -3.08 -3.39 4.64
CA ASP A 21 -4.41 -3.64 4.07
C ASP A 21 -5.40 -2.46 4.19
N GLY A 22 -4.92 -1.23 4.05
CA GLY A 22 -5.72 0.00 4.20
C GLY A 22 -6.14 0.29 5.65
N ARG A 23 -5.57 -0.42 6.63
CA ARG A 23 -5.75 -0.17 8.06
C ARG A 23 -4.50 0.44 8.63
N LEU A 24 -4.69 1.48 9.43
CA LEU A 24 -3.61 2.07 10.21
C LEU A 24 -3.18 1.07 11.30
N THR A 25 -1.96 0.56 11.19
CA THR A 25 -1.29 -0.29 12.17
C THR A 25 0.00 0.40 12.62
N TRP A 26 0.70 -0.20 13.58
CA TRP A 26 1.96 0.33 14.08
C TRP A 26 2.97 -0.79 14.30
N GLU A 27 4.23 -0.50 14.01
CA GLU A 27 5.38 -1.34 14.28
C GLU A 27 6.18 -0.70 15.43
N ALA A 28 6.21 -1.39 16.58
CA ALA A 28 6.93 -0.95 17.77
C ALA A 28 7.11 -2.12 18.75
N ASP A 29 8.15 -2.06 19.59
CA ASP A 29 8.34 -3.01 20.70
C ASP A 29 7.39 -2.77 21.89
N HIS A 30 6.58 -1.70 21.83
CA HIS A 30 5.65 -1.30 22.88
C HIS A 30 4.40 -0.61 22.31
N GLU A 31 3.32 -0.58 23.10
CA GLU A 31 2.07 0.08 22.70
C GLU A 31 2.21 1.61 22.76
N PRO A 32 1.57 2.35 21.83
CA PRO A 32 1.55 3.81 21.87
C PRO A 32 1.01 4.34 23.21
N PRO A 33 1.66 5.37 23.81
CA PRO A 33 1.14 6.02 25.00
C PRO A 33 -0.31 6.47 24.80
N GLY A 34 -1.13 6.41 25.86
CA GLY A 34 -2.58 6.65 25.75
C GLY A 34 -2.97 8.00 25.15
N GLU A 35 -2.17 9.04 25.38
CA GLU A 35 -2.35 10.37 24.77
C GLU A 35 -2.10 10.34 23.26
N LEU A 36 -0.99 9.72 22.82
CA LEU A 36 -0.67 9.53 21.40
C LEU A 36 -1.74 8.70 20.70
N LEU A 37 -2.26 7.66 21.37
CA LEU A 37 -3.30 6.80 20.84
C LEU A 37 -4.64 7.54 20.68
N GLN A 38 -4.98 8.46 21.60
CA GLN A 38 -6.15 9.34 21.43
C GLN A 38 -5.98 10.28 20.24
N GLU A 39 -4.82 10.92 20.10
CA GLU A 39 -4.54 11.82 18.97
C GLU A 39 -4.57 11.08 17.62
N ILE A 40 -3.99 9.87 17.56
CA ILE A 40 -4.07 8.98 16.39
C ILE A 40 -5.53 8.67 16.03
N ARG A 41 -6.39 8.43 17.02
CA ARG A 41 -7.82 8.15 16.77
C ARG A 41 -8.57 9.39 16.29
N THR A 42 -8.28 10.55 16.86
CA THR A 42 -8.89 11.84 16.49
C THR A 42 -8.51 12.22 15.06
N HIS A 43 -7.25 12.06 14.68
CA HIS A 43 -6.70 12.46 13.38
C HIS A 43 -6.54 11.30 12.39
N ARG A 44 -7.18 10.15 12.66
CA ARG A 44 -6.99 8.90 11.90
C ARG A 44 -7.09 9.07 10.39
N LEU A 45 -8.10 9.79 9.91
CA LEU A 45 -8.32 9.98 8.47
C LEU A 45 -7.22 10.83 7.81
N GLU A 46 -6.73 11.84 8.52
CA GLU A 46 -5.63 12.69 8.02
C GLU A 46 -4.31 11.92 8.01
N ILE A 47 -4.05 11.08 9.02
CA ILE A 47 -2.86 10.21 9.07
C ILE A 47 -2.88 9.20 7.93
N ILE A 48 -4.01 8.53 7.70
CA ILE A 48 -4.17 7.61 6.57
C ILE A 48 -3.94 8.34 5.24
N LYS A 49 -4.47 9.56 5.09
CA LYS A 49 -4.27 10.35 3.88
C LYS A 49 -2.80 10.76 3.70
N ALA A 50 -2.14 11.23 4.76
CA ALA A 50 -0.73 11.60 4.72
C ALA A 50 0.18 10.40 4.46
N LEU A 51 -0.12 9.24 5.03
CA LEU A 51 0.58 7.99 4.76
C LEU A 51 0.35 7.51 3.32
N HIS A 52 -0.87 7.66 2.77
CA HIS A 52 -1.14 7.40 1.35
C HIS A 52 -0.41 8.37 0.42
N GLU A 53 -0.28 9.64 0.80
CA GLU A 53 0.46 10.65 0.03
C GLU A 53 1.98 10.43 0.13
N ALA A 54 2.47 9.90 1.26
CA ALA A 54 3.87 9.56 1.49
C ALA A 54 4.27 8.19 0.93
N SER A 55 3.31 7.26 0.77
CA SER A 55 3.53 6.04 0.01
C SER A 55 3.56 6.40 -1.47
N ASP A 56 4.70 6.20 -2.14
CA ASP A 56 4.92 6.51 -3.56
C ASP A 56 3.96 5.82 -4.56
N SER A 57 2.98 5.05 -4.08
CA SER A 57 1.95 4.41 -4.88
C SER A 57 0.59 5.05 -4.57
N PRO A 58 -0.03 5.78 -5.53
CA PRO A 58 -1.35 6.36 -5.31
C PRO A 58 -2.37 5.26 -4.97
N PRO A 59 -3.40 5.53 -4.15
CA PRO A 59 -4.41 4.54 -3.78
C PRO A 59 -5.03 3.79 -4.97
N GLN A 60 -5.12 4.48 -6.11
CA GLN A 60 -5.60 3.94 -7.38
C GLN A 60 -4.66 2.89 -8.00
N ALA A 61 -3.35 3.01 -7.80
CA ALA A 61 -2.38 2.03 -8.27
C ALA A 61 -2.47 0.72 -7.48
N MET A 62 -2.70 0.81 -6.16
CA MET A 62 -2.89 -0.37 -5.33
C MET A 62 -4.18 -1.11 -5.71
N GLU A 63 -5.29 -0.37 -5.83
CA GLU A 63 -6.57 -0.93 -6.28
C GLU A 63 -6.46 -1.55 -7.70
N TRP A 64 -5.68 -0.93 -8.58
CA TRP A 64 -5.40 -1.47 -9.92
C TRP A 64 -4.64 -2.80 -9.85
N LEU A 65 -3.63 -2.89 -8.99
CA LEU A 65 -2.83 -4.11 -8.82
C LEU A 65 -3.65 -5.24 -8.21
N GLU A 66 -4.49 -4.96 -7.22
CA GLU A 66 -5.41 -5.94 -6.64
C GLU A 66 -6.35 -6.53 -7.70
N LYS A 67 -6.94 -5.67 -8.54
CA LYS A 67 -7.80 -6.12 -9.64
C LYS A 67 -7.01 -6.91 -10.69
N LEU A 68 -5.79 -6.50 -11.01
CA LEU A 68 -4.92 -7.25 -11.92
C LEU A 68 -4.60 -8.64 -11.37
N ALA A 69 -4.22 -8.72 -10.11
CA ALA A 69 -3.91 -9.96 -9.41
C ALA A 69 -5.13 -10.90 -9.38
N GLY A 70 -6.33 -10.36 -9.09
CA GLY A 70 -7.59 -11.10 -9.15
C GLY A 70 -7.93 -11.64 -10.54
N LEU A 71 -7.62 -10.91 -11.62
CA LEU A 71 -7.78 -11.42 -12.99
C LEU A 71 -6.78 -12.52 -13.33
N LEU A 72 -5.59 -12.49 -12.75
CA LEU A 72 -4.53 -13.46 -12.98
C LEU A 72 -4.60 -14.67 -12.03
N GLY A 73 -5.46 -14.61 -11.01
CA GLY A 73 -5.61 -15.66 -10.00
C GLY A 73 -4.41 -15.75 -9.06
N CYS A 74 -3.79 -14.61 -8.72
CA CYS A 74 -2.60 -14.53 -7.88
C CYS A 74 -2.72 -13.40 -6.83
N SER A 75 -1.72 -13.25 -5.97
CA SER A 75 -1.62 -12.09 -5.07
C SER A 75 -0.92 -10.91 -5.75
N PRO A 76 -1.20 -9.66 -5.33
CA PRO A 76 -0.44 -8.47 -5.73
C PRO A 76 1.07 -8.64 -5.55
N ASP A 77 1.49 -9.19 -4.41
CA ASP A 77 2.91 -9.42 -4.10
C ASP A 77 3.59 -10.35 -5.11
N TYR A 78 2.88 -11.37 -5.61
CA TYR A 78 3.43 -12.27 -6.62
C TYR A 78 3.83 -11.50 -7.89
N LEU A 79 3.02 -10.53 -8.31
CA LEU A 79 3.30 -9.72 -9.49
C LEU A 79 4.52 -8.81 -9.29
N LEU A 80 4.69 -8.28 -8.08
CA LEU A 80 5.83 -7.42 -7.72
C LEU A 80 7.12 -8.23 -7.57
N VAL A 81 7.09 -9.32 -6.79
CA VAL A 81 8.25 -10.16 -6.48
C VAL A 81 8.82 -10.81 -7.75
N HIS A 82 7.95 -11.23 -8.67
CA HIS A 82 8.36 -11.82 -9.94
C HIS A 82 8.59 -10.79 -11.06
N GLY A 83 8.44 -9.49 -10.76
CA GLY A 83 8.71 -8.41 -11.71
C GLY A 83 7.76 -8.34 -12.90
N PHE A 84 6.55 -8.89 -12.79
CA PHE A 84 5.51 -8.75 -13.81
C PHE A 84 4.84 -7.38 -13.79
N VAL A 85 4.95 -6.67 -12.66
CA VAL A 85 4.55 -5.28 -12.47
C VAL A 85 5.61 -4.61 -11.61
N ASP A 86 6.08 -3.44 -12.01
CA ASP A 86 6.94 -2.60 -11.17
C ASP A 86 6.26 -1.30 -10.71
N ARG A 87 6.99 -0.46 -9.97
CA ARG A 87 6.47 0.83 -9.50
C ARG A 87 6.11 1.80 -10.63
N HIS A 88 6.79 1.72 -11.77
CA HIS A 88 6.51 2.60 -12.91
C HIS A 88 5.26 2.12 -13.63
N ASP A 89 5.09 0.81 -13.81
CA ASP A 89 3.85 0.22 -14.32
C ASP A 89 2.65 0.64 -13.46
N LEU A 90 2.80 0.61 -12.14
CA LEU A 90 1.78 1.08 -11.21
C LEU A 90 1.44 2.55 -11.43
N ALA A 91 2.44 3.43 -11.54
CA ALA A 91 2.21 4.85 -11.77
C ALA A 91 1.57 5.13 -13.14
N GLU A 92 2.01 4.45 -14.20
CA GLU A 92 1.58 4.70 -15.58
C GLU A 92 0.26 4.04 -15.94
N GLN A 93 0.02 2.83 -15.44
CA GLN A 93 -1.10 1.99 -15.85
C GLN A 93 -2.28 2.04 -14.88
N CYS A 94 -2.17 2.69 -13.70
CA CYS A 94 -3.26 2.75 -12.71
C CYS A 94 -4.59 3.32 -13.24
N HIS A 95 -4.55 4.15 -14.29
CA HIS A 95 -5.73 4.71 -14.95
C HIS A 95 -6.28 3.85 -16.10
N ILE A 96 -5.57 2.79 -16.48
CA ILE A 96 -5.91 1.87 -17.58
C ILE A 96 -6.61 0.65 -17.00
N HIS A 97 -7.56 0.06 -17.73
CA HIS A 97 -8.25 -1.13 -17.23
C HIS A 97 -7.28 -2.33 -17.05
N PRO A 98 -7.19 -2.97 -15.86
CA PRO A 98 -6.22 -4.02 -15.53
C PRO A 98 -6.18 -5.21 -16.50
N ARG A 99 -7.31 -5.54 -17.12
CA ARG A 99 -7.42 -6.59 -18.17
C ARG A 99 -6.37 -6.51 -19.27
N PHE A 100 -5.89 -5.31 -19.62
CA PHE A 100 -4.88 -5.15 -20.67
C PHE A 100 -3.52 -5.67 -20.21
N ALA A 101 -3.07 -5.28 -19.01
CA ALA A 101 -1.89 -5.83 -18.37
C ALA A 101 -2.04 -7.35 -18.14
N ALA A 102 -3.20 -7.80 -17.66
CA ALA A 102 -3.46 -9.23 -17.46
C ALA A 102 -3.28 -10.05 -18.75
N ARG A 103 -3.72 -9.50 -19.89
CA ARG A 103 -3.56 -10.16 -21.19
C ARG A 103 -2.10 -10.24 -21.62
N LEU A 104 -1.32 -9.18 -21.40
CA LEU A 104 0.12 -9.16 -21.70
C LEU A 104 0.88 -10.15 -20.83
N ILE A 105 0.63 -10.13 -19.52
CA ILE A 105 1.28 -11.02 -18.55
C ILE A 105 1.00 -12.49 -18.87
N ARG A 106 -0.24 -12.86 -19.23
CA ARG A 106 -0.57 -14.24 -19.64
C ARG A 106 0.20 -14.74 -20.87
N THR A 107 0.68 -13.83 -21.72
CA THR A 107 1.49 -14.17 -22.89
C THR A 107 3.00 -14.14 -22.61
N HIS A 108 3.41 -13.73 -21.41
CA HIS A 108 4.81 -13.68 -21.01
C HIS A 108 5.37 -15.12 -20.91
N PRO A 109 6.55 -15.42 -21.49
CA PRO A 109 7.09 -16.78 -21.53
C PRO A 109 7.34 -17.36 -20.13
N ASP A 110 7.74 -16.51 -19.19
CA ASP A 110 8.01 -16.87 -17.81
C ASP A 110 6.76 -16.83 -16.91
N TRP A 111 5.60 -16.47 -17.47
CA TRP A 111 4.36 -16.50 -16.69
C TRP A 111 4.01 -17.93 -16.28
N ARG A 112 3.77 -18.09 -14.98
CA ARG A 112 3.24 -19.30 -14.38
C ARG A 112 2.12 -18.86 -13.42
N PRO A 113 0.88 -19.32 -13.61
CA PRO A 113 -0.16 -19.05 -12.63
C PRO A 113 0.23 -19.75 -11.32
N PRO A 114 0.17 -19.05 -10.17
CA PRO A 114 0.40 -19.70 -8.89
C PRO A 114 -0.70 -20.74 -8.62
N HIS A 115 -0.33 -21.83 -7.95
CA HIS A 115 -1.21 -22.95 -7.62
C HIS A 115 -1.94 -22.71 -6.29
#